data_AF-A0A6V8PKV6-F1
#
_entry.id   AF-A0A6V8PKV6-F1
#
_cell.length_a   1.000
_cell.length_b   1.000
_cell.length_c   1.000
_cell.angle_alpha   90.00
_cell.angle_beta   90.00
_cell.angle_gamma   90.00
#
_symmetry.space_group_name_H-M   'P 1'
#
loop_
_entity.id
_entity.type
_entity.pdbx_description
1 polymer ?
#
loop_
_entity_poly.entity_id
_entity_poly.type
_entity_poly.pdbx_seq_one_letter_code
_entity_poly.pdbx_strand_id
1 'polypeptide(L)'
;MRYEVFNRDSFKCRACGRDVTDGTKLEVDHIIPIDWGGKTELSNLQALCRECNAGKKAWMSGHQPEKMQKIMSNPTVESRIEALFDTFPNEDIPSEMVRLVSKGALDWQRALRRIRQRTGKKILPMEGRNGYHYFKN
;
A
#
# COMPACT_ATOMS: atom_id res chain seq x y z
N MET A 1 17.20 8.03 -13.24
CA MET A 1 16.16 7.39 -12.40
C MET A 1 16.05 5.85 -12.57
N ARG A 2 15.89 5.26 -13.77
CA ARG A 2 15.73 3.78 -13.89
C ARG A 2 16.89 2.98 -13.28
N TYR A 3 18.12 3.32 -13.64
CA TYR A 3 19.31 2.69 -13.08
C TYR A 3 19.40 2.85 -11.56
N GLU A 4 19.10 4.05 -11.04
CA GLU A 4 19.13 4.32 -9.59
C GLU A 4 18.14 3.44 -8.82
N VAL A 5 16.93 3.23 -9.33
CA VAL A 5 15.95 2.31 -8.72
C VAL A 5 16.51 0.89 -8.67
N PHE A 6 17.05 0.40 -9.78
CA PHE A 6 17.59 -0.96 -9.85
C PHE A 6 18.82 -1.13 -8.96
N ASN A 7 19.73 -0.15 -8.95
CA ASN A 7 20.92 -0.19 -8.10
C ASN A 7 20.56 -0.16 -6.61
N ARG A 8 19.63 0.72 -6.19
CA ARG A 8 19.11 0.77 -4.82
C ARG A 8 18.48 -0.56 -4.40
N ASP A 9 17.75 -1.18 -5.33
CA ASP A 9 17.04 -2.44 -5.09
C ASP A 9 17.91 -3.69 -5.37
N SER A 10 19.24 -3.50 -5.46
CA SER A 10 20.24 -4.56 -5.67
C SER A 10 20.00 -5.41 -6.91
N PHE A 11 19.37 -4.84 -7.93
CA PHE A 11 18.94 -5.53 -9.15
C PHE A 11 18.07 -6.77 -8.87
N LYS A 12 17.26 -6.71 -7.81
CA LYS A 12 16.32 -7.76 -7.41
C LYS A 12 14.88 -7.25 -7.39
N CYS A 13 13.93 -8.15 -7.63
CA CYS A 13 12.52 -7.86 -7.41
C CYS A 13 12.26 -7.59 -5.91
N ARG A 14 11.71 -6.43 -5.58
CA ARG A 14 11.40 -6.03 -4.19
C ARG A 14 10.30 -6.86 -3.54
N ALA A 15 9.50 -7.57 -4.33
CA ALA A 15 8.43 -8.44 -3.83
C ALA A 15 8.87 -9.89 -3.61
N CYS A 16 9.56 -10.50 -4.58
CA CYS A 16 9.93 -11.93 -4.51
C CYS A 16 11.43 -12.23 -4.39
N GLY A 17 12.30 -11.22 -4.48
CA GLY A 17 13.74 -11.39 -4.36
C GLY A 17 14.46 -11.95 -5.59
N ARG A 18 13.74 -12.45 -6.61
CA ARG A 18 14.32 -12.95 -7.87
C ARG A 18 15.10 -11.88 -8.63
N ASP A 19 16.15 -12.30 -9.32
CA ASP A 19 17.03 -11.45 -10.12
C ASP A 19 17.33 -12.06 -11.52
N VAL A 20 18.34 -11.54 -12.20
CA VAL A 20 18.69 -11.96 -13.58
C VAL A 20 19.10 -13.44 -13.65
N THR A 21 19.64 -13.99 -12.57
CA THR A 21 20.07 -15.40 -12.49
C THR A 21 18.89 -16.37 -12.51
N ASP A 22 17.70 -15.90 -12.10
CA ASP A 22 16.44 -16.62 -12.22
C ASP A 22 15.78 -16.45 -13.62
N GLY A 23 16.49 -15.85 -14.58
CA GLY A 23 15.94 -15.52 -15.91
C GLY A 23 14.89 -14.40 -15.89
N THR A 24 14.78 -13.68 -14.78
CA THR A 24 13.75 -12.65 -14.59
C THR A 24 14.15 -11.31 -15.22
N LYS A 25 13.17 -10.65 -15.88
CA LYS A 25 13.30 -9.26 -16.32
C LYS A 25 12.62 -8.32 -15.32
N LEU A 26 13.36 -7.31 -14.87
CA LEU A 26 12.88 -6.29 -13.95
C LEU A 26 12.31 -5.06 -14.67
N GLU A 27 11.29 -4.49 -14.05
CA GLU A 27 10.61 -3.27 -14.45
C GLU A 27 10.60 -2.29 -13.26
N VAL A 28 10.60 -1.00 -13.57
CA VAL A 28 10.37 0.03 -12.57
C VAL A 28 8.87 0.21 -12.42
N ASP A 29 8.39 0.09 -11.19
CA ASP A 29 6.99 0.21 -10.80
C ASP A 29 6.83 1.28 -9.72
N HIS A 30 5.66 1.92 -9.67
CA HIS A 30 5.33 2.88 -8.62
C HIS A 30 4.69 2.16 -7.43
N ILE A 31 5.27 2.26 -6.23
CA ILE A 31 4.73 1.69 -4.99
C ILE A 31 3.27 2.14 -4.81
N ILE A 32 3.03 3.45 -4.85
CA ILE A 32 1.70 4.07 -4.94
C ILE A 32 1.43 4.38 -6.41
N PRO A 33 0.35 3.86 -7.02
CA PRO A 33 0.00 4.14 -8.41
C PRO A 33 -0.11 5.64 -8.71
N ILE A 34 0.24 6.03 -9.93
CA ILE A 34 0.03 7.39 -10.43
C ILE A 34 -1.44 7.79 -10.29
N ASP A 35 -2.35 6.89 -10.65
CA ASP A 35 -3.79 7.12 -10.58
C ASP A 35 -4.32 7.24 -9.14
N TRP A 36 -3.52 6.96 -8.12
CA TRP A 36 -3.83 7.22 -6.70
C TRP A 36 -3.08 8.45 -6.16
N GLY A 37 -2.46 9.24 -7.03
CA GLY A 37 -1.66 10.42 -6.69
C GLY A 37 -0.20 10.13 -6.37
N GLY A 38 0.30 8.93 -6.72
CA GLY A 38 1.70 8.58 -6.59
C GLY A 38 2.61 9.40 -7.51
N LYS A 39 3.73 9.90 -6.98
CA LYS A 39 4.71 10.68 -7.75
C LYS A 39 5.77 9.79 -8.39
N THR A 40 6.33 10.24 -9.51
CA THR A 40 7.48 9.60 -10.16
C THR A 40 8.78 10.11 -9.51
N GLU A 41 9.06 9.61 -8.31
CA GLU A 41 10.21 9.99 -7.48
C GLU A 41 10.83 8.73 -6.86
N LEU A 42 12.15 8.76 -6.58
CA LEU A 42 12.87 7.56 -6.14
C LEU A 42 12.22 6.85 -4.95
N SER A 43 11.70 7.60 -3.97
CA SER A 43 10.95 7.10 -2.79
C SER A 43 9.68 6.31 -3.12
N ASN A 44 9.05 6.57 -4.27
CA ASN A 44 7.82 5.91 -4.70
C ASN A 44 8.07 4.92 -5.85
N LEU A 45 9.30 4.75 -6.31
CA LEU A 45 9.64 3.77 -7.35
C LEU A 45 10.28 2.53 -6.72
N GLN A 46 10.05 1.36 -7.31
CA GLN A 46 10.62 0.07 -6.92
C GLN A 46 10.91 -0.82 -8.13
N ALA A 47 11.86 -1.74 -8.00
CA ALA A 47 12.12 -2.78 -8.97
C ALA A 47 11.20 -3.98 -8.73
N LEU A 48 10.39 -4.36 -9.72
CA LEU A 48 9.57 -5.58 -9.69
C LEU A 48 9.83 -6.45 -10.91
N CYS A 49 9.71 -7.77 -10.74
CA CYS A 49 9.57 -8.68 -11.87
C CYS A 49 8.19 -8.53 -12.51
N ARG A 50 8.06 -8.94 -13.78
CA ARG A 50 6.78 -8.89 -14.52
C ARG A 50 5.62 -9.55 -13.80
N GLU A 51 5.85 -10.71 -13.20
CA GLU A 51 4.82 -11.47 -12.47
C GLU A 51 4.32 -10.71 -11.23
N CYS A 52 5.23 -10.22 -10.39
CA CYS A 52 4.86 -9.43 -9.22
C CYS A 52 4.21 -8.10 -9.61
N ASN A 53 4.71 -7.44 -10.66
CA ASN A 53 4.13 -6.21 -11.19
C ASN A 53 2.69 -6.44 -11.68
N ALA A 54 2.45 -7.52 -12.44
CA ALA A 54 1.12 -7.90 -12.90
C ALA A 54 0.17 -8.23 -11.73
N GLY A 55 0.63 -9.01 -10.75
CA GLY A 55 -0.16 -9.32 -9.54
C GLY A 55 -0.55 -8.07 -8.76
N LYS A 56 0.38 -7.13 -8.57
CA LYS A 56 0.12 -5.83 -7.95
C LYS A 56 -0.93 -5.02 -8.73
N LYS A 57 -0.81 -4.95 -10.05
CA LYS A 57 -1.78 -4.25 -10.91
C LYS A 57 -3.18 -4.86 -10.82
N ALA A 58 -3.27 -6.19 -10.86
CA ALA A 58 -4.55 -6.90 -10.72
C ALA A 58 -5.21 -6.59 -9.37
N TRP A 59 -4.46 -6.65 -8.27
CA TRP A 59 -4.98 -6.28 -6.95
C TRP A 59 -5.45 -4.81 -6.88
N MET A 60 -4.70 -3.89 -7.51
CA MET A 60 -5.04 -2.47 -7.52
C MET A 60 -6.26 -2.14 -8.39
N SER A 61 -6.47 -2.85 -9.50
CA SER A 61 -7.60 -2.61 -10.41
C SER A 61 -8.97 -2.84 -9.78
N GLY A 62 -9.05 -3.56 -8.66
CA GLY A 62 -10.29 -3.73 -7.89
C GLY A 62 -10.74 -2.48 -7.12
N HIS A 63 -9.93 -1.41 -7.09
CA HIS A 63 -10.21 -0.21 -6.29
C HIS A 63 -10.48 1.01 -7.17
N GLN A 64 -11.44 1.82 -6.74
CA GLN A 64 -11.82 3.07 -7.40
C GLN A 64 -10.73 4.14 -7.22
N PRO A 65 -10.06 4.60 -8.31
CA PRO A 65 -8.93 5.53 -8.20
C PRO A 65 -9.28 6.84 -7.51
N GLU A 66 -10.47 7.40 -7.73
CA GLU A 66 -10.89 8.67 -7.15
C GLU A 66 -11.02 8.61 -5.62
N LYS A 67 -11.53 7.48 -5.10
CA LYS A 67 -11.57 7.21 -3.65
C LYS A 67 -10.17 7.13 -3.06
N MET A 68 -9.29 6.40 -3.74
CA MET A 68 -7.91 6.24 -3.29
C MET A 68 -7.11 7.54 -3.35
N GLN A 69 -7.29 8.38 -4.38
CA GLN A 69 -6.71 9.72 -4.44
C GLN A 69 -7.14 10.57 -3.25
N LYS A 70 -8.44 10.56 -2.92
CA LYS A 70 -8.99 11.29 -1.78
C LYS A 70 -8.41 10.79 -0.45
N ILE A 71 -8.23 9.49 -0.29
CA ILE A 71 -7.55 8.94 0.90
C ILE A 71 -6.10 9.44 0.92
N MET A 72 -5.35 9.28 -0.17
CA MET A 72 -3.92 9.57 -0.24
C MET A 72 -3.55 11.05 -0.16
N SER A 73 -4.49 11.97 -0.42
CA SER A 73 -4.30 13.40 -0.27
C SER A 73 -4.29 13.86 1.20
N ASN A 74 -4.73 13.01 2.14
CA ASN A 74 -4.69 13.33 3.56
C ASN A 74 -3.23 13.41 4.07
N PRO A 75 -2.88 14.45 4.88
CA PRO A 75 -1.49 14.79 5.15
C PRO A 75 -0.79 13.83 6.14
N THR A 76 -1.51 13.29 7.11
CA THR A 76 -0.93 12.45 8.17
C THR A 76 -1.20 10.97 7.94
N VAL A 77 -0.37 10.11 8.53
CA VAL A 77 -0.59 8.65 8.51
C VAL A 77 -1.96 8.34 9.12
N GLU A 78 -2.29 8.96 10.25
CA GLU A 78 -3.57 8.73 10.92
C GLU A 78 -4.77 9.15 10.09
N SER A 79 -4.75 10.33 9.47
CA SER A 79 -5.88 10.77 8.66
C SER A 79 -6.05 9.93 7.39
N ARG A 80 -4.96 9.41 6.81
CA ARG A 80 -5.05 8.45 5.70
C ARG A 80 -5.66 7.12 6.13
N ILE A 81 -5.21 6.55 7.25
CA ILE A 81 -5.75 5.28 7.77
C ILE A 81 -7.23 5.45 8.15
N GLU A 82 -7.57 6.54 8.84
CA GLU A 82 -8.96 6.82 9.23
C GLU A 82 -9.86 6.99 7.99
N ALA A 83 -9.42 7.78 7.00
CA ALA A 83 -10.14 7.96 5.74
C ALA A 83 -10.31 6.64 4.96
N LEU A 84 -9.31 5.75 5.00
CA LEU A 84 -9.41 4.42 4.37
C LEU A 84 -10.60 3.64 4.95
N PHE A 85 -10.67 3.49 6.28
CA PHE A 85 -11.78 2.76 6.91
C PHE A 85 -13.12 3.48 6.74
N ASP A 86 -13.16 4.81 6.81
CA ASP A 86 -14.41 5.55 6.59
C ASP A 86 -14.93 5.49 5.14
N THR A 87 -14.03 5.27 4.17
CA THR A 87 -14.38 5.12 2.75
C THR A 87 -14.92 3.73 2.43
N PHE A 88 -14.43 2.70 3.13
CA PHE A 88 -14.81 1.29 2.96
C PHE A 88 -15.32 0.70 4.29
N PRO A 89 -16.44 1.23 4.84
CA PRO A 89 -17.00 0.71 6.08
C PRO A 89 -17.59 -0.68 5.85
N ASN A 90 -17.49 -1.55 6.87
CA ASN A 90 -17.97 -2.93 6.82
C ASN A 90 -17.32 -3.78 5.71
N GLU A 91 -16.15 -3.38 5.22
CA GLU A 91 -15.32 -4.15 4.29
C GLU A 91 -14.06 -4.66 4.99
N ASP A 92 -13.55 -5.80 4.50
CA ASP A 92 -12.28 -6.38 4.93
C ASP A 92 -11.12 -5.65 4.27
N ILE A 93 -10.29 -4.99 5.07
CA ILE A 93 -9.13 -4.23 4.59
C ILE A 93 -7.84 -5.00 4.89
N PRO A 94 -7.12 -5.49 3.87
CA PRO A 94 -5.83 -6.15 4.07
C PRO A 94 -4.80 -5.22 4.74
N SER A 95 -3.93 -5.78 5.58
CA SER A 95 -2.85 -5.01 6.23
C SER A 95 -1.93 -4.32 5.22
N GLU A 96 -1.75 -4.90 4.04
CA GLU A 96 -0.95 -4.29 2.97
C GLU A 96 -1.58 -3.00 2.43
N MET A 97 -2.92 -2.90 2.40
CA MET A 97 -3.60 -1.64 2.05
C MET A 97 -3.36 -0.58 3.11
N VAL A 98 -3.45 -0.95 4.40
CA VAL A 98 -3.15 -0.03 5.51
C VAL A 98 -1.71 0.47 5.43
N ARG A 99 -0.76 -0.43 5.12
CA ARG A 99 0.66 -0.10 4.95
C ARG A 99 0.90 0.81 3.75
N LEU A 100 0.21 0.57 2.64
CA LEU A 100 0.29 1.39 1.43
C LEU A 100 -0.19 2.81 1.69
N VAL A 101 -1.37 3.00 2.30
CA VAL A 101 -1.86 4.34 2.64
C VAL A 101 -1.02 5.00 3.73
N SER A 102 -0.28 4.22 4.52
CA SER A 102 0.69 4.74 5.49
C SER A 102 2.01 5.22 4.85
N LYS A 103 2.19 5.05 3.53
CA LYS A 103 3.42 5.39 2.78
C LYS A 103 4.69 4.78 3.41
N GLY A 104 4.58 3.54 3.89
CA GLY A 104 5.72 2.81 4.48
C GLY A 104 6.11 3.22 5.91
N ALA A 105 5.32 4.07 6.59
CA ALA A 105 5.56 4.39 8.00
C ALA A 105 5.57 3.12 8.86
N LEU A 106 6.68 2.84 9.55
CA LEU A 106 6.88 1.59 10.31
C LEU A 106 5.93 1.47 11.52
N ASP A 107 5.42 2.59 12.02
CA ASP A 107 4.60 2.65 13.23
C ASP A 107 3.08 2.77 12.94
N TRP A 108 2.61 2.44 11.74
CA TRP A 108 1.20 2.55 11.36
C TRP A 108 0.25 1.78 12.29
N GLN A 109 0.70 0.68 12.91
CA GLN A 109 -0.07 -0.04 13.92
C GLN A 109 -0.33 0.80 15.17
N ARG A 110 0.63 1.64 15.58
CA ARG A 110 0.45 2.61 16.67
C ARG A 110 -0.52 3.72 16.26
N ALA A 111 -0.44 4.20 15.02
CA ALA A 111 -1.41 5.15 14.46
C ALA A 111 -2.84 4.56 14.50
N LEU A 112 -3.01 3.31 14.07
CA LEU A 112 -4.30 2.62 14.14
C LEU A 112 -4.83 2.50 15.58
N ARG A 113 -3.97 2.19 16.54
CA ARG A 113 -4.34 2.19 17.97
C ARG A 113 -4.82 3.56 18.45
N ARG A 114 -4.10 4.64 18.08
CA ARG A 114 -4.48 6.02 18.44
C ARG A 114 -5.80 6.43 17.83
N ILE A 115 -6.07 6.06 16.57
CA ILE A 115 -7.37 6.28 15.92
C ILE A 115 -8.48 5.62 16.73
N ARG A 116 -8.36 4.33 17.09
CA ARG A 116 -9.37 3.61 17.89
C ARG A 116 -9.61 4.30 19.24
N GLN A 117 -8.55 4.69 19.94
CA GLN A 117 -8.65 5.38 21.23
C GLN A 117 -9.33 6.75 21.13
N ARG A 118 -8.99 7.53 20.09
CA ARG A 118 -9.53 8.88 19.87
C ARG A 118 -10.98 8.87 19.38
N THR A 119 -11.33 7.92 18.51
CA THR A 119 -12.59 7.96 17.74
C THR A 119 -13.63 6.95 18.20
N GLY A 120 -13.23 5.91 18.94
CA GLY A 120 -14.10 4.79 19.28
C GLY A 120 -14.45 3.87 18.10
N LYS A 121 -13.86 4.05 16.90
CA LYS A 121 -14.14 3.20 15.73
C LYS A 121 -13.79 1.74 16.02
N LYS A 122 -14.75 0.84 15.75
CA LYS A 122 -14.62 -0.61 15.92
C LYS A 122 -13.85 -1.25 14.76
N ILE A 123 -12.61 -0.83 14.58
CA ILE A 123 -11.69 -1.44 13.63
C ILE A 123 -11.05 -2.63 14.36
N LEU A 124 -11.29 -3.86 13.95
CA LEU A 124 -10.80 -5.06 14.63
C LEU A 124 -9.95 -5.93 13.69
N PRO A 125 -8.91 -6.61 14.20
CA PRO A 125 -8.16 -7.57 13.38
C PRO A 125 -9.08 -8.72 12.94
N MET A 126 -8.83 -9.24 11.75
CA MET A 126 -9.57 -10.38 11.22
C MET A 126 -8.97 -11.70 11.71
N GLU A 127 -9.82 -12.67 12.04
CA GLU A 127 -9.38 -14.01 12.42
C GLU A 127 -8.88 -14.78 11.19
N GLY A 128 -7.70 -15.41 11.29
CA GLY A 128 -7.12 -16.24 10.22
C GLY A 128 -6.69 -15.48 8.95
N ARG A 129 -6.78 -14.15 8.92
CA ARG A 129 -6.39 -13.31 7.77
C ARG A 129 -5.56 -12.11 8.21
N ASN A 130 -4.62 -11.68 7.36
CA ASN A 130 -3.82 -10.50 7.63
C ASN A 130 -4.56 -9.22 7.20
N GLY A 131 -5.44 -8.72 8.07
CA GLY A 131 -6.23 -7.53 7.79
C GLY A 131 -7.09 -7.06 8.97
N TYR A 132 -7.92 -6.07 8.69
CA TYR A 132 -8.81 -5.43 9.65
C TYR A 132 -10.19 -5.21 9.05
N HIS A 133 -11.22 -5.27 9.90
CA HIS A 133 -12.59 -4.95 9.55
C HIS A 133 -13.09 -3.78 10.40
N TYR A 134 -13.75 -2.79 9.78
CA TYR A 134 -14.37 -1.68 10.51
C TYR A 134 -15.89 -1.84 10.57
N PHE A 135 -16.39 -2.16 11.75
CA PHE A 135 -17.84 -2.24 12.02
C PHE A 135 -18.42 -0.84 12.21
N LYS A 136 -19.11 -0.33 11.19
CA LYS A 136 -19.83 0.93 11.22
C LYS A 136 -21.33 0.63 11.31
N ASN A 137 -21.93 1.03 12.43
CA ASN A 137 -23.37 0.96 12.67
C ASN A 137 -24.16 1.83 11.68
#